data_AF-A0A2G6D689-F1
#
_entry.id   AF-A0A2G6D689-F1
#
_cell.length_a   1.000
_cell.length_b   1.000
_cell.length_c   1.000
_cell.angle_alpha   90.00
_cell.angle_beta   90.00
_cell.angle_gamma   90.00
#
_symmetry.space_group_name_H-M   'P 1'
#
loop_
_entity.id
_entity.type
_entity.pdbx_description
1 polymer ?
#
loop_
_entity_poly.entity_id
_entity_poly.type
_entity_poly.pdbx_seq_one_letter_code
_entity_poly.pdbx_strand_id
1 'polypeptide(L)'
;ATVDAKGCEIDSDKDGVKDSADQCPKTPAGAKVNGKGCELDDDKDSVVNSKDACPKTVAGATVDAKGCEIDSDKDGVKDSADQCPKTPAGAKVNAKGCELDDDKDGVVNSKDACPKTVAGATVDAKGCEIDSDKDGVKDSADQCPKTPAGAKVNAKGCELDDDKDGVVNGKDACPKTVAGATVDTKGCEIDSDKDGVKDSADQCPKTPAGAAVDAKGCQLDDDADGVINAQDSCPTTPAGAQVDEKGCELDSDKDGVKDSVDQCPGTVRNAAVYDTGCEFDTDNDGVADRLDRCPTSAPGEKVDSTGCGKPDEDRDGVTDAKDLCPRTAAGASTNEVGCSEAQSITLKGVNFKTGSARLTNQSLPILDEAAKKLSRFPQLNIEVGGHTDSTGSQAGNRRLSQRRAESVRSYLVSKGVRASRLTAKGYGESEPVASNATRQGKAQNRRVELKILR
;
A
#
# COMPACT_ATOMS: atom_id res chain seq x y z
N ALA A 1 116.12 41.51 58.13
CA ALA A 1 115.18 41.07 59.16
C ALA A 1 115.36 41.94 60.41
N THR A 2 114.27 42.44 60.97
CA THR A 2 114.24 43.00 62.32
C THR A 2 114.51 41.88 63.32
N VAL A 3 115.56 42.02 64.12
CA VAL A 3 115.93 41.06 65.16
C VAL A 3 115.80 41.69 66.53
N ASP A 4 115.40 40.91 67.53
CA ASP A 4 115.32 41.35 68.92
C ASP A 4 116.73 41.58 69.51
N ALA A 5 116.79 42.07 70.76
CA ALA A 5 118.05 42.32 71.46
C ALA A 5 118.93 41.07 71.65
N LYS A 6 118.43 39.86 71.34
CA LYS A 6 119.13 38.58 71.39
C LYS A 6 119.44 38.02 70.00
N GLY A 7 119.14 38.76 68.93
CA GLY A 7 119.39 38.37 67.55
C GLY A 7 118.34 37.43 66.95
N CYS A 8 117.19 37.21 67.60
CA CYS A 8 116.11 36.38 67.06
C CYS A 8 115.16 37.22 66.20
N GLU A 9 114.67 36.68 65.08
CA GLU A 9 113.72 37.40 64.23
C GLU A 9 112.41 37.69 64.98
N ILE A 10 111.93 38.92 64.84
CA ILE A 10 110.70 39.40 65.45
C ILE A 10 109.50 38.96 64.61
N ASP A 11 108.39 38.68 65.29
CA ASP A 11 107.05 38.55 64.72
C ASP A 11 106.21 39.63 65.43
N SER A 12 106.00 40.74 64.72
CA SER A 12 105.51 42.00 65.28
C SER A 12 104.01 41.97 65.59
N ASP A 13 103.21 41.30 64.77
CA ASP A 13 101.76 41.17 64.94
C ASP A 13 101.32 39.82 65.53
N LYS A 14 102.28 38.91 65.77
CA LYS A 14 102.13 37.63 66.47
C LYS A 14 101.21 36.67 65.73
N ASP A 15 101.24 36.72 64.41
CA ASP A 15 100.47 35.82 63.55
C ASP A 15 101.17 34.46 63.32
N GLY A 16 102.40 34.32 63.81
CA GLY A 16 103.22 33.13 63.71
C GLY A 16 104.21 33.14 62.55
N VAL A 17 104.23 34.20 61.73
CA VAL A 17 105.20 34.42 60.64
C VAL A 17 106.17 35.52 61.05
N LYS A 18 107.46 35.28 60.86
CA LYS A 18 108.50 36.28 61.17
C LYS A 18 108.39 37.46 60.22
N ASP A 19 108.64 38.68 60.70
CA ASP A 19 108.63 39.94 59.92
C ASP A 19 109.45 39.86 58.62
N SER A 20 110.45 38.97 58.57
CA SER A 20 111.32 38.74 57.42
C SER A 20 110.63 38.02 56.24
N ALA A 21 109.63 37.20 56.55
CA ALA A 21 108.85 36.39 55.61
C ALA A 21 107.38 36.83 55.52
N ASP A 22 106.95 37.69 56.44
CA ASP A 22 105.62 38.24 56.52
C ASP A 22 105.38 39.34 55.46
N GLN A 23 104.33 39.15 54.66
CA GLN A 23 103.87 40.06 53.62
C GLN A 23 102.68 40.92 54.06
N CYS A 24 102.15 40.67 55.27
CA CYS A 24 100.97 41.29 55.84
C CYS A 24 101.20 41.71 57.31
N PRO A 25 102.04 42.74 57.57
CA PRO A 25 102.58 43.09 58.90
C PRO A 25 101.59 43.71 59.91
N LYS A 26 100.29 43.50 59.72
CA LYS A 26 99.20 44.04 60.54
C LYS A 26 98.00 43.08 60.56
N THR A 27 98.26 41.78 60.60
CA THR A 27 97.21 40.78 60.67
C THR A 27 96.51 40.85 62.04
N PRO A 28 95.16 40.80 62.09
CA PRO A 28 94.43 40.77 63.35
C PRO A 28 94.83 39.58 64.23
N ALA A 29 95.03 39.83 65.53
CA ALA A 29 95.41 38.80 66.48
C ALA A 29 94.38 37.65 66.52
N GLY A 30 94.84 36.41 66.28
CA GLY A 30 94.01 35.21 66.25
C GLY A 30 93.43 34.84 64.87
N ALA A 31 93.69 35.64 63.83
CA ALA A 31 93.35 35.28 62.46
C ALA A 31 94.21 34.10 61.98
N LYS A 32 93.63 33.24 61.13
CA LYS A 32 94.39 32.19 60.45
C LYS A 32 95.10 32.81 59.25
N VAL A 33 96.40 32.66 59.18
CA VAL A 33 97.24 33.18 58.09
C VAL A 33 97.83 32.06 57.24
N ASN A 34 98.15 32.37 55.99
CA ASN A 34 98.98 31.52 55.14
C ASN A 34 100.47 31.62 55.53
N GLY A 35 101.34 30.87 54.86
CA GLY A 35 102.79 30.89 55.12
C GLY A 35 103.52 32.21 54.82
N LYS A 36 102.79 33.26 54.43
CA LYS A 36 103.28 34.63 54.20
C LYS A 36 102.68 35.64 55.19
N GLY A 37 102.00 35.19 56.24
CA GLY A 37 101.39 36.05 57.26
C GLY A 37 100.09 36.73 56.82
N CYS A 38 99.59 36.45 55.62
CA CYS A 38 98.34 37.05 55.15
C CYS A 38 97.13 36.22 55.56
N GLU A 39 96.09 36.90 56.04
CA GLU A 39 94.82 36.28 56.41
C GLU A 39 94.24 35.45 55.26
N LEU A 40 93.70 34.28 55.62
CA LEU A 40 93.08 33.39 54.66
C LEU A 40 91.72 33.94 54.18
N ASP A 41 91.42 33.61 52.93
CA ASP A 41 90.15 33.80 52.26
C ASP A 41 89.79 32.38 51.76
N ASP A 42 88.94 31.70 52.52
CA ASP A 42 88.71 30.26 52.37
C ASP A 42 87.88 29.93 51.12
N ASP A 43 86.92 30.78 50.77
CA ASP A 43 86.03 30.61 49.60
C ASP A 43 86.43 31.46 48.39
N LYS A 44 87.44 32.33 48.53
CA LYS A 44 88.11 33.11 47.47
C LYS A 44 87.20 34.16 46.85
N ASP A 45 86.34 34.76 47.65
CA ASP A 45 85.40 35.80 47.22
C ASP A 45 86.00 37.22 47.30
N SER A 46 87.28 37.32 47.68
CA SER A 46 88.04 38.56 47.90
C SER A 46 87.78 39.26 49.24
N VAL A 47 87.05 38.63 50.16
CA VAL A 47 86.83 39.08 51.53
C VAL A 47 87.51 38.10 52.49
N VAL A 48 88.50 38.61 53.23
CA VAL A 48 89.23 37.79 54.22
C VAL A 48 88.30 37.29 55.33
N ASN A 49 88.59 36.09 55.85
CA ASN A 49 87.74 35.35 56.79
C ASN A 49 87.28 36.17 58.02
N SER A 50 88.07 37.13 58.54
CA SER A 50 87.68 37.98 59.68
C SER A 50 86.61 39.01 59.38
N LYS A 51 86.43 39.36 58.10
CA LYS A 51 85.45 40.35 57.62
C LYS A 51 84.29 39.72 56.85
N ASP A 52 84.44 38.44 56.52
CA ASP A 52 83.46 37.68 55.80
C ASP A 52 82.35 37.17 56.73
N ALA A 53 81.12 37.60 56.45
CA ALA A 53 79.91 37.17 57.14
C ALA A 53 79.26 35.95 56.48
N CYS A 54 79.70 35.58 55.29
CA CYS A 54 79.16 34.54 54.42
C CYS A 54 80.29 33.59 53.95
N PRO A 55 80.86 32.75 54.86
CA PRO A 55 82.10 31.96 54.67
C PRO A 55 82.06 30.87 53.59
N LYS A 56 81.00 30.83 52.79
CA LYS A 56 80.75 29.87 51.71
C LYS A 56 79.90 30.52 50.64
N THR A 57 80.54 31.23 49.72
CA THR A 57 79.92 31.75 48.51
C THR A 57 80.24 30.91 47.27
N VAL A 58 79.42 31.04 46.24
CA VAL A 58 79.66 30.40 44.95
C VAL A 58 80.90 31.02 44.29
N ALA A 59 81.83 30.17 43.84
CA ALA A 59 83.07 30.63 43.22
C ALA A 59 82.80 31.54 42.01
N GLY A 60 83.31 32.77 42.06
CA GLY A 60 83.14 33.79 41.01
C GLY A 60 81.86 34.62 41.13
N ALA A 61 81.04 34.43 42.16
CA ALA A 61 79.91 35.29 42.45
C ALA A 61 80.38 36.69 42.88
N THR A 62 79.56 37.70 42.57
CA THR A 62 79.75 39.05 43.09
C THR A 62 79.21 39.14 44.52
N VAL A 63 80.09 39.50 45.46
CA VAL A 63 79.78 39.63 46.88
C VAL A 63 79.78 41.10 47.32
N ASP A 64 79.01 41.40 48.36
CA ASP A 64 79.01 42.71 49.01
C ASP A 64 80.27 42.90 49.87
N ALA A 65 80.39 44.06 50.55
CA ALA A 65 81.53 44.36 51.41
C ALA A 65 81.68 43.43 52.63
N LYS A 66 80.73 42.52 52.86
CA LYS A 66 80.73 41.52 53.94
C LYS A 66 80.89 40.09 53.40
N GLY A 67 81.23 39.91 52.13
CA GLY A 67 81.38 38.59 51.52
C GLY A 67 80.07 37.90 51.17
N CYS A 68 78.92 38.59 51.21
CA CYS A 68 77.64 37.96 50.91
C CYS A 68 77.19 38.19 49.47
N GLU A 69 76.69 37.13 48.82
CA GLU A 69 76.19 37.21 47.43
C GLU A 69 75.09 38.27 47.27
N ILE A 70 75.23 39.07 46.23
CA ILE A 70 74.32 40.17 45.90
C ILE A 70 73.08 39.62 45.18
N ASP A 71 71.95 40.28 45.46
CA ASP A 71 70.68 40.15 44.73
C ASP A 71 70.31 41.57 44.28
N SER A 72 70.61 41.85 43.01
CA SER A 72 70.60 43.20 42.44
C SER A 72 69.19 43.73 42.20
N ASP A 73 68.25 42.90 41.77
CA ASP A 73 66.87 43.29 41.48
C ASP A 73 65.89 42.96 42.63
N LYS A 74 66.36 42.27 43.67
CA LYS A 74 65.67 41.97 44.92
C LYS A 74 64.46 41.05 44.72
N ASP A 75 64.56 40.14 43.76
CA ASP A 75 63.54 39.14 43.49
C ASP A 75 63.63 37.91 44.42
N GLY A 76 64.70 37.83 45.21
CA GLY A 76 64.97 36.75 46.16
C GLY A 76 65.91 35.66 45.62
N VAL A 77 66.39 35.77 44.39
CA VAL A 77 67.40 34.92 43.76
C VAL A 77 68.71 35.69 43.67
N LYS A 78 69.81 35.05 44.07
CA LYS A 78 71.14 35.69 44.00
C LYS A 78 71.58 35.86 42.56
N ASP A 79 72.32 36.93 42.26
CA ASP A 79 72.83 37.25 40.92
C ASP A 79 73.61 36.07 40.29
N SER A 80 74.24 35.24 41.12
CA SER A 80 75.00 34.04 40.72
C SER A 80 74.11 32.92 40.13
N ALA A 81 72.83 32.86 40.53
CA ALA A 81 71.84 31.86 40.15
C ALA A 81 70.70 32.43 39.30
N ASP A 82 70.63 33.75 39.17
CA ASP A 82 69.58 34.46 38.47
C ASP A 82 69.81 34.49 36.94
N GLN A 83 68.81 34.04 36.19
CA GLN A 83 68.78 34.03 34.73
C GLN A 83 68.02 35.23 34.16
N CYS A 84 67.39 36.04 35.02
CA CYS A 84 66.51 37.14 34.71
C CYS A 84 66.83 38.40 35.57
N PRO A 85 68.00 39.03 35.35
CA PRO A 85 68.62 40.05 36.23
C PRO A 85 67.92 41.42 36.32
N LYS A 86 66.67 41.52 35.87
CA LYS A 86 65.88 42.75 35.81
C LYS A 86 64.40 42.47 36.11
N THR A 87 64.13 41.51 36.98
CA THR A 87 62.77 41.19 37.37
C THR A 87 62.15 42.36 38.14
N PRO A 88 60.89 42.75 37.84
CA PRO A 88 60.21 43.81 38.56
C PRO A 88 60.03 43.48 40.04
N ALA A 89 60.27 44.47 40.90
CA ALA A 89 60.14 44.32 42.34
C ALA A 89 58.73 43.85 42.73
N GLY A 90 58.65 42.75 43.49
CA GLY A 90 57.40 42.15 43.96
C GLY A 90 56.78 41.12 43.01
N ALA A 91 57.39 40.86 41.85
CA ALA A 91 56.99 39.75 40.99
C ALA A 91 57.31 38.41 41.65
N LYS A 92 56.47 37.40 41.40
CA LYS A 92 56.76 36.03 41.82
C LYS A 92 57.67 35.39 40.78
N VAL A 93 58.80 34.86 41.23
CA VAL A 93 59.81 34.23 40.37
C VAL A 93 59.95 32.75 40.65
N ASN A 94 60.43 32.01 39.64
CA ASN A 94 60.90 30.64 39.82
C ASN A 94 62.30 30.60 40.45
N ALA A 95 62.85 29.39 40.63
CA ALA A 95 64.18 29.20 41.21
C ALA A 95 65.36 29.80 40.40
N LYS A 96 65.09 30.33 39.21
CA LYS A 96 66.06 30.98 38.31
C LYS A 96 65.85 32.50 38.22
N GLY A 97 65.03 33.09 39.09
CA GLY A 97 64.75 34.52 39.11
C GLY A 97 63.82 35.02 37.99
N CYS A 98 63.28 34.12 37.18
CA CYS A 98 62.37 34.51 36.10
C CYS A 98 60.92 34.54 36.55
N GLU A 99 60.20 35.59 36.16
CA GLU A 99 58.76 35.72 36.40
C GLU A 99 57.99 34.47 35.97
N LEU A 100 56.99 34.10 36.77
CA LEU A 100 56.11 32.99 36.46
C LEU A 100 55.14 33.34 35.33
N ASP A 101 54.82 32.31 34.56
CA ASP A 101 53.79 32.25 33.53
C ASP A 101 52.95 31.01 33.89
N ASP A 102 51.83 31.24 34.57
CA ASP A 102 51.07 30.19 35.24
C ASP A 102 50.28 29.32 34.24
N ASP A 103 49.76 29.91 33.16
CA ASP A 103 48.98 29.22 32.12
C ASP A 103 49.80 28.85 30.88
N LYS A 104 51.05 29.31 30.80
CA LYS A 104 52.07 28.94 29.80
C LYS A 104 51.72 29.40 28.40
N ASP A 105 51.10 30.57 28.29
CA ASP A 105 50.71 31.18 27.03
C ASP A 105 51.84 32.02 26.39
N GLY A 106 52.94 32.21 27.14
CA GLY A 106 54.10 32.99 26.73
C GLY A 106 54.12 34.43 27.26
N VAL A 107 53.12 34.84 28.03
CA VAL A 107 53.02 36.15 28.68
C VAL A 107 53.13 35.98 30.20
N VAL A 108 54.17 36.58 30.78
CA VAL A 108 54.39 36.52 32.23
C VAL A 108 53.22 37.12 33.02
N ASN A 109 52.96 36.57 34.21
CA ASN A 109 51.81 36.91 35.06
C ASN A 109 51.66 38.42 35.34
N SER A 110 52.74 39.21 35.32
CA SER A 110 52.68 40.66 35.54
C SER A 110 52.12 41.47 34.36
N LYS A 111 52.18 40.90 33.15
CA LYS A 111 51.73 41.50 31.89
C LYS A 111 50.48 40.83 31.34
N ASP A 112 50.14 39.67 31.86
CA ASP A 112 49.01 38.89 31.43
C ASP A 112 47.69 39.46 32.02
N ALA A 113 46.79 39.85 31.11
CA ALA A 113 45.46 40.33 31.42
C ALA A 113 44.42 39.19 31.45
N CYS A 114 44.80 38.01 31.00
CA CYS A 114 43.97 36.82 30.85
C CYS A 114 44.65 35.59 31.49
N PRO A 115 44.70 35.49 32.84
CA PRO A 115 45.51 34.52 33.61
C PRO A 115 45.20 33.02 33.44
N LYS A 116 44.29 32.70 32.53
CA LYS A 116 43.72 31.37 32.29
C LYS A 116 43.32 31.25 30.83
N THR A 117 44.29 31.16 29.95
CA THR A 117 44.08 30.82 28.55
C THR A 117 44.07 29.31 28.32
N VAL A 118 43.45 28.91 27.20
CA VAL A 118 43.49 27.52 26.76
C VAL A 118 44.91 27.18 26.28
N ALA A 119 45.45 26.08 26.80
CA ALA A 119 46.80 25.63 26.43
C ALA A 119 46.96 25.46 24.90
N GLY A 120 47.94 26.18 24.33
CA GLY A 120 48.22 26.15 22.89
C GLY A 120 47.39 27.13 22.05
N ALA A 121 46.52 27.93 22.65
CA ALA A 121 45.84 29.02 21.96
C ALA A 121 46.83 30.12 21.56
N THR A 122 46.54 30.80 20.45
CA THR A 122 47.25 32.01 20.06
C THR A 122 46.72 33.20 20.85
N VAL A 123 47.61 33.85 21.60
CA VAL A 123 47.28 35.00 22.45
C VAL A 123 47.86 36.30 21.89
N ASP A 124 47.24 37.42 22.23
CA ASP A 124 47.75 38.75 21.94
C ASP A 124 48.90 39.13 22.90
N ALA A 125 49.43 40.35 22.76
CA ALA A 125 50.52 40.84 23.61
C ALA A 125 50.14 40.99 25.10
N LYS A 126 48.88 40.79 25.47
CA LYS A 126 48.36 40.84 26.84
C LYS A 126 47.94 39.46 27.36
N GLY A 127 48.29 38.39 26.65
CA GLY A 127 47.92 37.02 27.04
C GLY A 127 46.47 36.67 26.75
N CYS A 128 45.72 37.47 25.96
CA CYS A 128 44.32 37.18 25.69
C CYS A 128 44.12 36.46 24.35
N GLU A 129 43.28 35.43 24.32
CA GLU A 129 42.97 34.67 23.10
C GLU A 129 42.43 35.58 21.99
N ILE A 130 42.95 35.36 20.78
CA ILE A 130 42.60 36.13 19.58
C ILE A 130 41.30 35.60 18.98
N ASP A 131 40.53 36.53 18.39
CA ASP A 131 39.39 36.28 17.51
C ASP A 131 39.72 37.00 16.20
N SER A 132 40.20 36.24 15.23
CA SER A 132 40.83 36.73 14.01
C SER A 132 39.83 37.32 13.02
N ASP A 133 38.66 36.71 12.86
CA ASP A 133 37.62 37.15 11.93
C ASP A 133 36.51 37.99 12.59
N LYS A 134 36.54 38.10 13.92
CA LYS A 134 35.69 38.96 14.76
C LYS A 134 34.23 38.54 14.73
N ASP A 135 33.98 37.24 14.62
CA ASP A 135 32.64 36.67 14.68
C ASP A 135 32.13 36.45 16.12
N GLY A 136 33.01 36.66 17.11
CA GLY A 136 32.73 36.50 18.53
C GLY A 136 33.17 35.17 19.13
N VAL A 137 33.72 34.26 18.33
CA VAL A 137 34.30 32.98 18.74
C VAL A 137 35.82 33.07 18.68
N LYS A 138 36.50 32.63 19.74
CA LYS A 138 37.97 32.66 19.80
C LYS A 138 38.56 31.65 18.82
N ASP A 139 39.71 31.95 18.25
CA ASP A 139 40.42 31.10 17.27
C ASP A 139 40.65 29.67 17.80
N SER A 140 40.80 29.50 19.12
CA SER A 140 40.97 28.23 19.81
C SER A 140 39.72 27.31 19.75
N ALA A 141 38.53 27.91 19.61
CA ALA A 141 37.23 27.25 19.59
C ALA A 141 36.53 27.34 18.22
N ASP A 142 37.05 28.16 17.33
CA ASP A 142 36.48 28.43 16.01
C ASP A 142 36.83 27.33 14.99
N GLN A 143 35.79 26.77 14.38
CA GLN A 143 35.89 25.76 13.31
C GLN A 143 35.79 26.38 11.91
N CYS A 144 35.47 27.67 11.82
CA CYS A 144 35.23 28.44 10.62
C CYS A 144 36.01 29.77 10.62
N PRO A 145 37.36 29.74 10.43
CA PRO A 145 38.27 30.88 10.68
C PRO A 145 38.14 32.12 9.78
N LYS A 146 37.11 32.16 8.95
CA LYS A 146 36.90 33.17 7.90
C LYS A 146 35.42 33.47 7.71
N THR A 147 34.70 33.58 8.81
CA THR A 147 33.31 33.99 8.80
C THR A 147 33.20 35.46 8.39
N PRO A 148 32.29 35.82 7.47
CA PRO A 148 32.03 37.21 7.10
C PRO A 148 31.62 38.05 8.31
N ALA A 149 32.18 39.26 8.40
CA ALA A 149 31.88 40.19 9.48
C ALA A 149 30.37 40.50 9.58
N GLY A 150 29.81 40.33 10.78
CA GLY A 150 28.39 40.56 11.07
C GLY A 150 27.47 39.38 10.76
N ALA A 151 27.99 38.25 10.26
CA ALA A 151 27.24 37.02 10.16
C ALA A 151 26.89 36.47 11.55
N LYS A 152 25.72 35.84 11.67
CA LYS A 152 25.37 35.13 12.90
C LYS A 152 26.00 33.75 12.85
N VAL A 153 26.75 33.41 13.88
CA VAL A 153 27.45 32.13 14.00
C VAL A 153 26.94 31.30 15.16
N ASN A 154 27.17 29.99 15.08
CA ASN A 154 26.98 29.08 16.21
C ASN A 154 28.17 29.14 17.19
N ALA A 155 28.14 28.32 18.24
CA ALA A 155 29.20 28.27 19.25
C ALA A 155 30.58 27.79 18.72
N LYS A 156 30.66 27.38 17.46
CA LYS A 156 31.87 26.93 16.76
C LYS A 156 32.33 27.92 15.68
N GLY A 157 31.77 29.14 15.66
CA GLY A 157 32.13 30.20 14.71
C GLY A 157 31.60 29.98 13.29
N CYS A 158 30.78 28.96 13.05
CA CYS A 158 30.24 28.72 11.70
C CYS A 158 28.91 29.43 11.49
N GLU A 159 28.73 30.04 10.30
CA GLU A 159 27.48 30.65 9.87
C GLU A 159 26.30 29.70 10.06
N LEU A 160 25.18 30.26 10.51
CA LEU A 160 23.94 29.52 10.68
C LEU A 160 23.29 29.19 9.33
N ASP A 161 22.63 28.05 9.30
CA ASP A 161 21.77 27.54 8.24
C ASP A 161 20.46 27.12 8.95
N ASP A 162 19.48 28.02 8.91
CA ASP A 162 18.28 27.95 9.75
C ASP A 162 17.32 26.85 9.29
N ASP A 163 17.18 26.63 7.98
CA ASP A 163 16.30 25.62 7.39
C ASP A 163 17.02 24.31 6.99
N LYS A 164 18.35 24.29 7.08
CA LYS A 164 19.22 23.11 6.95
C LYS A 164 19.23 22.53 5.53
N ASP A 165 19.14 23.40 4.54
CA ASP A 165 19.19 23.03 3.12
C ASP A 165 20.61 22.93 2.57
N GLY A 166 21.62 23.31 3.39
CA GLY A 166 23.03 23.29 3.04
C GLY A 166 23.57 24.64 2.58
N VAL A 167 22.75 25.68 2.51
CA VAL A 167 23.10 27.05 2.15
C VAL A 167 22.97 27.95 3.37
N VAL A 168 24.11 28.51 3.80
CA VAL A 168 24.13 29.41 4.98
C VAL A 168 23.26 30.66 4.78
N ASN A 169 22.66 31.15 5.86
CA ASN A 169 21.70 32.25 5.88
C ASN A 169 22.18 33.51 5.12
N GLY A 170 23.49 33.79 5.09
CA GLY A 170 24.05 34.94 4.38
C GLY A 170 24.05 34.83 2.85
N LYS A 171 23.90 33.61 2.31
CA LYS A 171 23.88 33.29 0.88
C LYS A 171 22.53 32.77 0.41
N ASP A 172 21.68 32.39 1.35
CA ASP A 172 20.37 31.82 1.07
C ASP A 172 19.36 32.91 0.68
N ALA A 173 18.81 32.77 -0.53
CA ALA A 173 17.77 33.62 -1.08
C ALA A 173 16.36 33.12 -0.74
N CYS A 174 16.25 31.90 -0.22
CA CYS A 174 15.03 31.19 0.11
C CYS A 174 15.09 30.64 1.55
N PRO A 175 14.96 31.50 2.59
CA PRO A 175 15.21 31.18 4.02
C PRO A 175 14.34 30.10 4.66
N LYS A 176 13.47 29.46 3.88
CA LYS A 176 12.47 28.50 4.29
C LYS A 176 12.22 27.54 3.13
N THR A 177 13.06 26.54 3.03
CA THR A 177 12.85 25.41 2.14
C THR A 177 12.23 24.22 2.86
N VAL A 178 11.60 23.34 2.08
CA VAL A 178 11.10 22.07 2.60
C VAL A 178 12.29 21.19 3.01
N ALA A 179 12.24 20.65 4.23
CA ALA A 179 13.31 19.80 4.75
C ALA A 179 13.60 18.59 3.83
N GLY A 180 14.85 18.48 3.38
CA GLY A 180 15.30 17.42 2.47
C GLY A 180 15.04 17.67 0.99
N ALA A 181 14.48 18.83 0.63
CA ALA A 181 14.37 19.24 -0.77
C ALA A 181 15.75 19.49 -1.39
N THR A 182 15.85 19.26 -2.69
CA THR A 182 17.02 19.66 -3.47
C THR A 182 16.94 21.14 -3.82
N VAL A 183 17.96 21.89 -3.43
CA VAL A 183 18.05 23.34 -3.64
C VAL A 183 19.16 23.71 -4.61
N ASP A 184 19.00 24.85 -5.28
CA ASP A 184 20.04 25.43 -6.12
C ASP A 184 21.16 26.10 -5.30
N THR A 185 22.11 26.74 -5.97
CA THR A 185 23.22 27.43 -5.29
C THR A 185 22.81 28.62 -4.41
N LYS A 186 21.54 29.02 -4.46
CA LYS A 186 20.96 30.13 -3.70
C LYS A 186 19.98 29.63 -2.62
N GLY A 187 19.92 28.33 -2.36
CA GLY A 187 19.01 27.75 -1.38
C GLY A 187 17.57 27.64 -1.87
N CYS A 188 17.29 27.82 -3.16
CA CYS A 188 15.91 27.76 -3.67
C CYS A 188 15.59 26.39 -4.25
N GLU A 189 14.41 25.86 -3.92
CA GLU A 189 13.93 24.57 -4.43
C GLU A 189 13.91 24.53 -5.97
N ILE A 190 14.39 23.42 -6.51
CA ILE A 190 14.50 23.20 -7.95
C ILE A 190 13.18 22.68 -8.53
N ASP A 191 12.94 23.03 -9.78
CA ASP A 191 11.92 22.44 -10.66
C ASP A 191 12.68 21.89 -11.88
N SER A 192 12.91 20.59 -11.87
CA SER A 192 13.84 19.91 -12.76
C SER A 192 13.31 19.76 -14.18
N ASP A 193 12.01 19.47 -14.33
CA ASP A 193 11.36 19.27 -15.63
C ASP A 193 10.63 20.52 -16.16
N LYS A 194 10.51 21.56 -15.32
CA LYS A 194 9.98 22.89 -15.64
C LYS A 194 8.49 22.85 -15.97
N ASP A 195 7.75 21.99 -15.29
CA ASP A 195 6.29 21.92 -15.38
C ASP A 195 5.59 22.95 -14.46
N GLY A 196 6.34 23.60 -13.57
CA GLY A 196 5.86 24.61 -12.63
C GLY A 196 5.67 24.10 -11.20
N VAL A 197 5.87 22.81 -10.94
CA VAL A 197 5.84 22.19 -9.63
C VAL A 197 7.27 21.92 -9.17
N LYS A 198 7.57 22.21 -7.89
CA LYS A 198 8.90 21.98 -7.33
C LYS A 198 9.15 20.48 -7.15
N ASP A 199 10.40 20.04 -7.31
CA ASP A 199 10.81 18.64 -7.17
C ASP A 199 10.37 18.01 -5.82
N SER A 200 10.28 18.82 -4.77
CA SER A 200 9.84 18.40 -3.43
C SER A 200 8.35 18.03 -3.35
N ALA A 201 7.54 18.59 -4.24
CA ALA A 201 6.08 18.43 -4.32
C ALA A 201 5.64 17.62 -5.56
N ASP A 202 6.54 17.40 -6.51
CA ASP A 202 6.29 16.75 -7.78
C ASP A 202 6.29 15.21 -7.66
N GLN A 203 5.18 14.59 -8.09
CA GLN A 203 4.99 13.13 -8.14
C GLN A 203 5.31 12.56 -9.53
N CYS A 204 5.51 13.43 -10.51
CA CYS A 204 5.69 13.14 -11.93
C CYS A 204 6.94 13.86 -12.48
N PRO A 205 8.17 13.47 -12.06
CA PRO A 205 9.43 14.21 -12.26
C PRO A 205 9.98 14.27 -13.70
N LYS A 206 9.15 13.93 -14.69
CA LYS A 206 9.51 13.87 -16.11
C LYS A 206 8.36 14.38 -16.99
N THR A 207 7.54 15.26 -16.46
CA THR A 207 6.45 15.85 -17.20
C THR A 207 7.02 16.72 -18.34
N PRO A 208 6.50 16.58 -19.57
CA PRO A 208 6.97 17.40 -20.67
C PRO A 208 6.79 18.90 -20.40
N ALA A 209 7.84 19.69 -20.61
CA ALA A 209 7.79 21.14 -20.42
C ALA A 209 6.63 21.78 -21.20
N GLY A 210 5.82 22.57 -20.49
CA GLY A 210 4.63 23.23 -21.03
C GLY A 210 3.36 22.39 -21.07
N ALA A 211 3.39 21.15 -20.58
CA ALA A 211 2.18 20.37 -20.33
C ALA A 211 1.34 21.04 -19.23
N ALA A 212 0.01 20.95 -19.35
CA ALA A 212 -0.87 21.32 -18.24
C ALA A 212 -0.81 20.21 -17.19
N VAL A 213 -0.47 20.58 -15.96
CA VAL A 213 -0.31 19.67 -14.82
C VAL A 213 -1.20 20.05 -13.65
N ASP A 214 -1.49 19.07 -12.80
CA ASP A 214 -2.13 19.30 -11.51
C ASP A 214 -1.15 19.86 -10.46
N ALA A 215 -1.61 20.00 -9.22
CA ALA A 215 -0.77 20.49 -8.12
C ALA A 215 0.39 19.54 -7.72
N LYS A 216 0.46 18.34 -8.31
CA LYS A 216 1.47 17.32 -8.05
C LYS A 216 2.41 17.13 -9.25
N GLY A 217 2.34 17.99 -10.27
CA GLY A 217 3.18 17.91 -11.46
C GLY A 217 2.74 16.84 -12.46
N CYS A 218 1.58 16.22 -12.26
CA CYS A 218 1.10 15.17 -13.15
C CYS A 218 0.17 15.74 -14.22
N GLN A 219 0.31 15.25 -15.46
CA GLN A 219 -0.54 15.67 -16.57
C GLN A 219 -2.02 15.40 -16.26
N LEU A 220 -2.87 16.37 -16.62
CA LEU A 220 -4.30 16.30 -16.32
C LEU A 220 -4.99 15.15 -17.05
N ASP A 221 -5.90 14.49 -16.33
CA ASP A 221 -6.82 13.44 -16.74
C ASP A 221 -8.17 13.78 -16.06
N ASP A 222 -9.03 14.49 -16.80
CA ASP A 222 -10.19 15.19 -16.25
C ASP A 222 -11.33 14.23 -15.87
N ASP A 223 -11.50 13.12 -16.59
CA ASP A 223 -12.52 12.11 -16.33
C ASP A 223 -11.99 10.87 -15.58
N ALA A 224 -10.67 10.81 -15.36
CA ALA A 224 -9.98 9.79 -14.59
C ALA A 224 -10.12 8.38 -15.17
N ASP A 225 -10.15 8.27 -16.50
CA ASP A 225 -10.20 6.99 -17.21
C ASP A 225 -8.82 6.36 -17.42
N GLY A 226 -7.75 7.08 -17.09
CA GLY A 226 -6.36 6.65 -17.20
C GLY A 226 -5.63 7.15 -18.45
N VAL A 227 -6.29 7.93 -19.31
CA VAL A 227 -5.70 8.57 -20.49
C VAL A 227 -5.66 10.08 -20.29
N ILE A 228 -4.46 10.66 -20.39
CA ILE A 228 -4.29 12.11 -20.16
C ILE A 228 -5.06 12.93 -21.21
N ASN A 229 -5.55 14.11 -20.82
CA ASN A 229 -6.36 15.01 -21.68
C ASN A 229 -5.72 15.30 -23.05
N ALA A 230 -4.38 15.29 -23.15
CA ALA A 230 -3.67 15.53 -24.40
C ALA A 230 -3.72 14.36 -25.40
N GLN A 231 -4.04 13.16 -24.92
CA GLN A 231 -4.13 11.91 -25.68
C GLN A 231 -5.57 11.39 -25.77
N ASP A 232 -6.43 11.83 -24.86
CA ASP A 232 -7.81 11.44 -24.76
C ASP A 232 -8.68 12.08 -25.87
N SER A 233 -9.41 11.23 -26.58
CA SER A 233 -10.36 11.60 -27.63
C SER A 233 -11.81 11.64 -27.12
N CYS A 234 -12.04 11.19 -25.89
CA CYS A 234 -13.32 10.97 -25.24
C CYS A 234 -13.32 11.56 -23.81
N PRO A 235 -13.28 12.91 -23.66
CA PRO A 235 -13.01 13.65 -22.40
C PRO A 235 -14.09 13.57 -21.31
N THR A 236 -15.04 12.64 -21.43
CA THR A 236 -16.17 12.50 -20.51
C THR A 236 -16.54 11.04 -20.32
N THR A 237 -15.56 10.14 -20.35
CA THR A 237 -15.77 8.72 -20.15
C THR A 237 -16.27 8.43 -18.73
N PRO A 238 -17.32 7.62 -18.56
CA PRO A 238 -17.85 7.28 -17.25
C PRO A 238 -16.82 6.57 -16.37
N ALA A 239 -16.76 6.98 -15.10
CA ALA A 239 -15.84 6.39 -14.13
C ALA A 239 -16.00 4.86 -14.03
N GLY A 240 -14.89 4.14 -14.17
CA GLY A 240 -14.84 2.68 -14.11
C GLY A 240 -15.16 1.96 -15.43
N ALA A 241 -15.46 2.70 -16.52
CA ALA A 241 -15.56 2.10 -17.84
C ALA A 241 -14.19 1.60 -18.30
N GLN A 242 -14.18 0.53 -19.09
CA GLN A 242 -12.96 0.08 -19.75
C GLN A 242 -12.77 0.88 -21.03
N VAL A 243 -11.57 1.42 -21.24
CA VAL A 243 -11.25 2.31 -22.36
C VAL A 243 -10.15 1.76 -23.26
N ASP A 244 -10.13 2.23 -24.51
CA ASP A 244 -9.00 2.04 -25.41
C ASP A 244 -7.84 3.01 -25.14
N GLU A 245 -6.79 2.96 -25.95
CA GLU A 245 -5.61 3.84 -25.82
C GLU A 245 -5.92 5.34 -26.04
N LYS A 246 -7.16 5.68 -26.43
CA LYS A 246 -7.62 7.04 -26.69
C LYS A 246 -8.70 7.49 -25.69
N GLY A 247 -8.87 6.76 -24.58
CA GLY A 247 -9.86 7.10 -23.55
C GLY A 247 -11.30 6.80 -23.94
N CYS A 248 -11.55 6.09 -25.05
CA CYS A 248 -12.90 5.82 -25.49
C CYS A 248 -13.39 4.47 -24.96
N GLU A 249 -14.61 4.44 -24.41
CA GLU A 249 -15.25 3.21 -23.92
C GLU A 249 -15.25 2.09 -24.96
N LEU A 250 -14.92 0.89 -24.50
CA LEU A 250 -14.89 -0.30 -25.33
C LEU A 250 -16.31 -0.77 -25.70
N ASP A 251 -16.39 -1.31 -26.91
CA ASP A 251 -17.50 -2.11 -27.45
C ASP A 251 -16.85 -3.42 -27.93
N SER A 252 -16.87 -4.41 -27.03
CA SER A 252 -16.08 -5.63 -27.14
C SER A 252 -16.57 -6.54 -28.26
N ASP A 253 -17.89 -6.65 -28.44
CA ASP A 253 -18.50 -7.51 -29.47
C ASP A 253 -18.86 -6.77 -30.76
N LYS A 254 -18.78 -5.44 -30.75
CA LYS A 254 -18.94 -4.54 -31.90
C LYS A 254 -20.35 -4.58 -32.46
N ASP A 255 -21.34 -4.66 -31.58
CA ASP A 255 -22.75 -4.54 -31.94
C ASP A 255 -23.25 -3.08 -31.96
N GLY A 256 -22.43 -2.14 -31.47
CA GLY A 256 -22.73 -0.70 -31.41
C GLY A 256 -23.17 -0.20 -30.04
N VAL A 257 -23.27 -1.08 -29.03
CA VAL A 257 -23.56 -0.75 -27.64
C VAL A 257 -22.27 -0.91 -26.82
N LYS A 258 -21.97 0.09 -25.99
CA LYS A 258 -20.74 0.08 -25.17
C LYS A 258 -20.85 -0.94 -24.04
N ASP A 259 -19.73 -1.55 -23.67
CA ASP A 259 -19.64 -2.60 -22.63
C ASP A 259 -20.27 -2.18 -21.28
N SER A 260 -20.22 -0.88 -20.96
CA SER A 260 -20.76 -0.32 -19.70
C SER A 260 -22.29 -0.39 -19.59
N VAL A 261 -22.99 -0.48 -20.73
CA VAL A 261 -24.46 -0.50 -20.82
C VAL A 261 -24.99 -1.75 -21.54
N ASP A 262 -24.10 -2.59 -22.06
CA ASP A 262 -24.43 -3.84 -22.73
C ASP A 262 -24.85 -4.92 -21.71
N GLN A 263 -26.07 -5.42 -21.88
CA GLN A 263 -26.68 -6.49 -21.08
C GLN A 263 -26.48 -7.87 -21.70
N CYS A 264 -26.05 -7.94 -22.97
CA CYS A 264 -25.86 -9.16 -23.73
C CYS A 264 -24.45 -9.25 -24.34
N PRO A 265 -23.38 -9.36 -23.52
CA PRO A 265 -22.03 -9.46 -24.04
C PRO A 265 -21.83 -10.66 -24.98
N GLY A 266 -21.30 -10.40 -26.17
CA GLY A 266 -21.05 -11.42 -27.19
C GLY A 266 -22.13 -11.52 -28.26
N THR A 267 -22.93 -10.47 -28.43
CA THR A 267 -23.84 -10.32 -29.56
C THR A 267 -23.05 -10.37 -30.87
N VAL A 268 -23.71 -10.84 -31.94
CA VAL A 268 -23.06 -10.91 -33.24
C VAL A 268 -22.70 -9.51 -33.69
N ARG A 269 -21.43 -9.31 -34.06
CA ARG A 269 -20.92 -8.04 -34.60
C ARG A 269 -21.86 -7.43 -35.65
N ASN A 270 -22.22 -6.16 -35.45
CA ASN A 270 -23.17 -5.38 -36.25
C ASN A 270 -24.59 -5.98 -36.34
N ALA A 271 -25.01 -6.82 -35.38
CA ALA A 271 -26.41 -7.25 -35.29
C ALA A 271 -27.31 -6.04 -35.02
N ALA A 272 -28.58 -6.14 -35.44
CA ALA A 272 -29.57 -5.19 -35.01
C ALA A 272 -29.97 -5.53 -33.57
N VAL A 273 -29.66 -4.63 -32.64
CA VAL A 273 -29.88 -4.80 -31.20
C VAL A 273 -30.75 -3.69 -30.64
N TYR A 274 -31.31 -3.92 -29.45
CA TYR A 274 -31.86 -2.87 -28.61
C TYR A 274 -30.74 -1.96 -28.07
N ASP A 275 -31.12 -0.87 -27.41
CA ASP A 275 -30.18 -0.01 -26.68
C ASP A 275 -29.45 -0.73 -25.52
N THR A 276 -29.91 -1.93 -25.15
CA THR A 276 -29.29 -2.81 -24.17
C THR A 276 -28.25 -3.79 -24.75
N GLY A 277 -27.96 -3.76 -26.06
CA GLY A 277 -27.01 -4.70 -26.71
C GLY A 277 -27.59 -6.10 -26.98
N CYS A 278 -28.85 -6.34 -26.62
CA CYS A 278 -29.51 -7.62 -26.87
C CYS A 278 -30.18 -7.63 -28.24
N GLU A 279 -30.05 -8.75 -28.96
CA GLU A 279 -30.78 -8.97 -30.21
C GLU A 279 -32.30 -9.00 -29.98
N PHE A 280 -33.08 -8.67 -31.00
CA PHE A 280 -34.54 -8.74 -30.96
C PHE A 280 -35.02 -10.19 -30.71
N ASP A 281 -35.91 -10.35 -29.73
CA ASP A 281 -36.60 -11.61 -29.38
C ASP A 281 -38.08 -11.25 -29.14
N THR A 282 -38.91 -11.47 -30.17
CA THR A 282 -40.28 -10.97 -30.25
C THR A 282 -41.21 -11.65 -29.23
N ASP A 283 -41.02 -12.95 -28.97
CA ASP A 283 -41.88 -13.73 -28.08
C ASP A 283 -41.21 -14.09 -26.73
N ASN A 284 -39.96 -13.67 -26.53
CA ASN A 284 -39.17 -13.81 -25.32
C ASN A 284 -38.97 -15.28 -24.92
N ASP A 285 -38.78 -16.16 -25.90
CA ASP A 285 -38.51 -17.58 -25.68
C ASP A 285 -37.01 -17.88 -25.45
N GLY A 286 -36.14 -16.87 -25.62
CA GLY A 286 -34.70 -16.96 -25.45
C GLY A 286 -33.93 -17.24 -26.75
N VAL A 287 -34.59 -17.27 -27.90
CA VAL A 287 -33.99 -17.41 -29.23
C VAL A 287 -34.25 -16.13 -30.02
N ALA A 288 -33.17 -15.44 -30.41
CA ALA A 288 -33.29 -14.21 -31.20
C ALA A 288 -34.06 -14.44 -32.51
N ASP A 289 -34.84 -13.44 -32.94
CA ASP A 289 -35.75 -13.45 -34.09
C ASP A 289 -35.08 -13.97 -35.39
N ARG A 290 -33.77 -13.73 -35.56
CA ARG A 290 -33.02 -14.19 -36.74
C ARG A 290 -32.75 -15.69 -36.77
N LEU A 291 -32.78 -16.35 -35.61
CA LEU A 291 -32.60 -17.79 -35.43
C LEU A 291 -33.92 -18.51 -35.17
N ASP A 292 -34.93 -17.76 -34.77
CA ASP A 292 -36.23 -18.28 -34.42
C ASP A 292 -37.09 -18.61 -35.66
N ARG A 293 -37.55 -19.86 -35.72
CA ARG A 293 -38.44 -20.38 -36.77
C ARG A 293 -39.91 -20.33 -36.35
N CYS A 294 -40.17 -20.07 -35.08
CA CYS A 294 -41.45 -20.12 -34.41
C CYS A 294 -41.67 -18.82 -33.59
N PRO A 295 -41.80 -17.63 -34.24
CA PRO A 295 -41.80 -16.29 -33.61
C PRO A 295 -43.05 -15.94 -32.80
N THR A 296 -43.80 -16.95 -32.38
CA THR A 296 -45.05 -16.82 -31.61
C THR A 296 -45.20 -17.98 -30.62
N SER A 297 -44.09 -18.52 -30.14
CA SER A 297 -44.05 -19.52 -29.08
C SER A 297 -44.77 -19.00 -27.84
N ALA A 298 -45.42 -19.91 -27.10
CA ALA A 298 -46.20 -19.47 -25.95
C ALA A 298 -45.26 -18.99 -24.82
N PRO A 299 -45.65 -17.95 -24.05
CA PRO A 299 -44.81 -17.46 -22.95
C PRO A 299 -44.43 -18.57 -21.96
N GLY A 300 -43.13 -18.80 -21.77
CA GLY A 300 -42.59 -19.84 -20.89
C GLY A 300 -42.58 -21.25 -21.48
N GLU A 301 -42.91 -21.40 -22.77
CA GLU A 301 -42.74 -22.66 -23.50
C GLU A 301 -41.27 -23.05 -23.57
N LYS A 302 -40.99 -24.36 -23.42
CA LYS A 302 -39.62 -24.87 -23.57
C LYS A 302 -39.34 -25.12 -25.03
N VAL A 303 -38.55 -24.25 -25.62
CA VAL A 303 -38.16 -24.30 -27.03
C VAL A 303 -36.79 -24.94 -27.24
N ASP A 304 -36.52 -25.38 -28.46
CA ASP A 304 -35.19 -25.81 -28.89
C ASP A 304 -34.36 -24.62 -29.42
N SER A 305 -33.18 -24.89 -29.99
CA SER A 305 -32.30 -23.84 -30.53
C SER A 305 -32.85 -23.11 -31.75
N THR A 306 -34.03 -23.47 -32.23
CA THR A 306 -34.74 -22.80 -33.34
C THR A 306 -36.01 -22.09 -32.88
N GLY A 307 -36.19 -21.92 -31.56
CA GLY A 307 -37.36 -21.25 -30.96
C GLY A 307 -38.64 -22.08 -31.03
N CYS A 308 -38.54 -23.36 -31.43
CA CYS A 308 -39.72 -24.20 -31.58
C CYS A 308 -39.87 -25.15 -30.38
N GLY A 309 -41.06 -25.15 -29.78
CA GLY A 309 -41.45 -26.13 -28.78
C GLY A 309 -41.76 -27.51 -29.36
N LYS A 310 -42.12 -28.45 -28.47
CA LYS A 310 -42.55 -29.79 -28.92
C LYS A 310 -43.91 -29.69 -29.60
N PRO A 311 -44.16 -30.47 -30.67
CA PRO A 311 -45.46 -30.48 -31.34
C PRO A 311 -46.63 -30.71 -30.37
N ASP A 312 -47.61 -29.82 -30.43
CA ASP A 312 -48.90 -29.81 -29.73
C ASP A 312 -49.93 -29.25 -30.73
N GLU A 313 -50.57 -30.14 -31.50
CA GLU A 313 -51.40 -29.82 -32.68
C GLU A 313 -52.66 -29.01 -32.31
N ASP A 314 -53.25 -29.29 -31.15
CA ASP A 314 -54.48 -28.63 -30.69
C ASP A 314 -54.28 -27.59 -29.58
N ARG A 315 -53.02 -27.41 -29.12
CA ARG A 315 -52.57 -26.36 -28.19
C ARG A 315 -53.31 -26.40 -26.88
N ASP A 316 -53.57 -27.60 -26.37
CA ASP A 316 -54.24 -27.81 -25.10
C ASP A 316 -53.28 -27.91 -23.89
N GLY A 317 -51.97 -27.83 -24.15
CA GLY A 317 -50.89 -27.90 -23.17
C GLY A 317 -50.29 -29.29 -23.02
N VAL A 318 -50.75 -30.29 -23.77
CA VAL A 318 -50.21 -31.64 -23.81
C VAL A 318 -49.63 -31.95 -25.19
N THR A 319 -48.30 -32.10 -25.26
CA THR A 319 -47.62 -32.46 -26.52
C THR A 319 -48.25 -33.68 -27.21
N ASP A 320 -48.26 -33.72 -28.54
CA ASP A 320 -48.83 -34.79 -29.38
C ASP A 320 -48.43 -36.21 -28.94
N ALA A 321 -47.20 -36.36 -28.44
CA ALA A 321 -46.68 -37.65 -27.98
C ALA A 321 -47.33 -38.16 -26.68
N LYS A 322 -47.88 -37.27 -25.88
CA LYS A 322 -48.52 -37.52 -24.58
C LYS A 322 -50.03 -37.31 -24.60
N ASP A 323 -50.54 -36.71 -25.66
CA ASP A 323 -51.95 -36.41 -25.82
C ASP A 323 -52.74 -37.64 -26.30
N LEU A 324 -53.81 -37.94 -25.57
CA LEU A 324 -54.76 -39.00 -25.91
C LEU A 324 -55.89 -38.49 -26.81
N CYS A 325 -56.13 -37.18 -26.83
CA CYS A 325 -57.22 -36.50 -27.52
C CYS A 325 -56.70 -35.38 -28.44
N PRO A 326 -56.07 -35.68 -29.60
CA PRO A 326 -55.37 -34.74 -30.52
C PRO A 326 -56.18 -33.61 -31.16
N ARG A 327 -57.45 -33.45 -30.75
CA ARG A 327 -58.40 -32.49 -31.31
C ARG A 327 -59.34 -31.99 -30.22
N THR A 328 -58.81 -31.73 -29.05
CA THR A 328 -59.51 -31.00 -28.02
C THR A 328 -59.80 -29.58 -28.51
N ALA A 329 -61.00 -29.10 -28.20
CA ALA A 329 -61.38 -27.75 -28.61
C ALA A 329 -60.55 -26.72 -27.84
N ALA A 330 -60.01 -25.74 -28.55
CA ALA A 330 -59.23 -24.65 -27.96
C ALA A 330 -59.98 -23.99 -26.78
N GLY A 331 -59.30 -23.87 -25.63
CA GLY A 331 -59.86 -23.32 -24.40
C GLY A 331 -60.72 -24.28 -23.57
N ALA A 332 -60.85 -25.54 -23.96
CA ALA A 332 -61.47 -26.55 -23.11
C ALA A 332 -60.59 -26.86 -21.90
N SER A 333 -61.20 -27.06 -20.72
CA SER A 333 -60.47 -27.56 -19.55
C SER A 333 -60.11 -29.03 -19.77
N THR A 334 -58.82 -29.29 -19.99
CA THR A 334 -58.24 -30.62 -20.20
C THR A 334 -57.67 -31.19 -18.91
N ASN A 335 -57.56 -32.51 -18.88
CA ASN A 335 -56.81 -33.23 -17.86
C ASN A 335 -55.33 -33.40 -18.29
N GLU A 336 -54.54 -34.09 -17.47
CA GLU A 336 -53.10 -34.34 -17.71
C GLU A 336 -52.78 -35.11 -19.02
N VAL A 337 -53.77 -35.56 -19.78
CA VAL A 337 -53.62 -36.33 -21.01
C VAL A 337 -54.30 -35.68 -22.21
N GLY A 338 -54.63 -34.39 -22.11
CA GLY A 338 -55.18 -33.58 -23.20
C GLY A 338 -56.66 -33.83 -23.50
N CYS A 339 -57.40 -34.51 -22.62
CA CYS A 339 -58.82 -34.79 -22.85
C CYS A 339 -59.73 -33.92 -21.96
N SER A 340 -60.78 -33.35 -22.55
CA SER A 340 -61.80 -32.58 -21.81
C SER A 340 -62.91 -33.47 -21.23
N GLU A 341 -63.58 -33.02 -20.16
CA GLU A 341 -64.64 -33.79 -19.46
C GLU A 341 -65.86 -34.12 -20.33
N ALA A 342 -66.13 -33.30 -21.33
CA ALA A 342 -67.25 -33.49 -22.26
C ALA A 342 -66.93 -34.51 -23.36
N GLN A 343 -65.71 -35.02 -23.43
CA GLN A 343 -65.22 -35.82 -24.55
C GLN A 343 -65.42 -37.31 -24.28
N SER A 344 -66.28 -37.93 -25.09
CA SER A 344 -66.42 -39.38 -25.17
C SER A 344 -65.69 -39.90 -26.41
N ILE A 345 -64.84 -40.91 -26.23
CA ILE A 345 -64.17 -41.58 -27.34
C ILE A 345 -65.12 -42.63 -27.91
N THR A 346 -65.72 -42.36 -29.08
CA THR A 346 -66.54 -43.36 -29.78
C THR A 346 -65.65 -44.41 -30.44
N LEU A 347 -65.81 -45.68 -30.04
CA LEU A 347 -65.07 -46.79 -30.63
C LEU A 347 -65.70 -47.21 -31.97
N LYS A 348 -65.32 -46.53 -33.04
CA LYS A 348 -65.80 -46.82 -34.39
C LYS A 348 -65.40 -48.25 -34.80
N GLY A 349 -66.38 -49.04 -35.25
CA GLY A 349 -66.17 -50.42 -35.73
C GLY A 349 -66.32 -51.51 -34.66
N VAL A 350 -66.62 -51.16 -33.39
CA VAL A 350 -66.97 -52.15 -32.36
C VAL A 350 -68.40 -52.62 -32.57
N ASN A 351 -68.54 -53.89 -32.93
CA ASN A 351 -69.76 -54.57 -33.34
C ASN A 351 -69.94 -55.86 -32.54
N PHE A 352 -71.18 -56.33 -32.51
CA PHE A 352 -71.58 -57.55 -31.82
C PHE A 352 -72.31 -58.48 -32.78
N LYS A 353 -72.29 -59.79 -32.52
CA LYS A 353 -73.17 -60.73 -33.22
C LYS A 353 -74.63 -60.29 -33.04
N THR A 354 -75.43 -60.49 -34.09
CA THR A 354 -76.84 -60.10 -34.12
C THR A 354 -77.60 -60.65 -32.91
N GLY A 355 -78.40 -59.79 -32.25
CA GLY A 355 -79.16 -60.16 -31.04
C GLY A 355 -78.32 -60.49 -29.80
N SER A 356 -76.99 -60.35 -29.87
CA SER A 356 -76.05 -60.81 -28.84
C SER A 356 -75.18 -59.67 -28.30
N ALA A 357 -74.54 -59.96 -27.16
CA ALA A 357 -73.45 -59.19 -26.58
C ALA A 357 -72.07 -59.79 -26.89
N ARG A 358 -71.99 -60.81 -27.76
CA ARG A 358 -70.72 -61.40 -28.19
C ARG A 358 -70.02 -60.50 -29.22
N LEU A 359 -68.84 -60.02 -28.88
CA LEU A 359 -67.98 -59.23 -29.78
C LEU A 359 -67.66 -60.02 -31.06
N THR A 360 -67.57 -59.32 -32.19
CA THR A 360 -67.10 -59.91 -33.45
C THR A 360 -65.58 -59.91 -33.52
N ASN A 361 -65.00 -60.79 -34.35
CA ASN A 361 -63.55 -60.85 -34.53
C ASN A 361 -62.97 -59.53 -35.08
N GLN A 362 -63.75 -58.80 -35.89
CA GLN A 362 -63.36 -57.49 -36.44
C GLN A 362 -63.26 -56.39 -35.38
N SER A 363 -63.94 -56.54 -34.25
CA SER A 363 -63.91 -55.56 -33.15
C SER A 363 -62.71 -55.74 -32.22
N LEU A 364 -62.09 -56.93 -32.23
CA LEU A 364 -60.99 -57.25 -31.33
C LEU A 364 -59.75 -56.36 -31.55
N PRO A 365 -59.29 -56.09 -32.80
CA PRO A 365 -58.15 -55.20 -33.01
C PRO A 365 -58.40 -53.75 -32.54
N ILE A 366 -59.63 -53.25 -32.72
CA ILE A 366 -60.02 -51.90 -32.26
C ILE A 366 -59.98 -51.84 -30.73
N LEU A 367 -60.49 -52.89 -30.08
CA LEU A 367 -60.45 -53.00 -28.62
C LEU A 367 -59.04 -53.25 -28.09
N ASP A 368 -58.16 -53.93 -28.83
CA ASP A 368 -56.75 -54.10 -28.49
C ASP A 368 -56.02 -52.76 -28.54
N GLU A 369 -56.29 -51.92 -29.55
CA GLU A 369 -55.76 -50.56 -29.63
C GLU A 369 -56.27 -49.70 -28.47
N ALA A 370 -57.57 -49.77 -28.18
CA ALA A 370 -58.15 -49.07 -27.03
C ALA A 370 -57.50 -49.52 -25.72
N ALA A 371 -57.32 -50.83 -25.51
CA ALA A 371 -56.66 -51.36 -24.30
C ALA A 371 -55.20 -50.91 -24.19
N LYS A 372 -54.44 -50.90 -25.30
CA LYS A 372 -53.06 -50.39 -25.34
C LYS A 372 -53.00 -48.91 -24.94
N LYS A 373 -53.90 -48.08 -25.48
CA LYS A 373 -54.00 -46.66 -25.13
C LYS A 373 -54.34 -46.49 -23.64
N LEU A 374 -55.39 -47.15 -23.16
CA LEU A 374 -55.80 -47.10 -21.74
C LEU A 374 -54.75 -47.62 -20.75
N SER A 375 -53.85 -48.49 -21.20
CA SER A 375 -52.73 -48.99 -20.39
C SER A 375 -51.61 -47.97 -20.21
N ARG A 376 -51.42 -47.04 -21.17
CA ARG A 376 -50.46 -45.93 -21.06
C ARG A 376 -50.91 -44.86 -20.07
N PHE A 377 -52.21 -44.80 -19.77
CA PHE A 377 -52.81 -43.80 -18.90
C PHE A 377 -53.46 -44.48 -17.67
N PRO A 378 -52.67 -45.02 -16.72
CA PRO A 378 -53.16 -45.81 -15.60
C PRO A 378 -54.06 -45.07 -14.60
N GLN A 379 -54.06 -43.74 -14.63
CA GLN A 379 -54.81 -42.86 -13.73
C GLN A 379 -56.28 -42.66 -14.12
N LEU A 380 -56.65 -42.91 -15.39
CA LEU A 380 -58.00 -42.59 -15.86
C LEU A 380 -59.04 -43.61 -15.38
N ASN A 381 -60.20 -43.13 -14.94
CA ASN A 381 -61.40 -43.94 -14.79
C ASN A 381 -62.27 -43.82 -16.05
N ILE A 382 -62.81 -44.92 -16.54
CA ILE A 382 -63.53 -44.96 -17.82
C ILE A 382 -64.90 -45.62 -17.62
N GLU A 383 -65.95 -44.95 -18.10
CA GLU A 383 -67.24 -45.56 -18.32
C GLU A 383 -67.33 -46.10 -19.76
N VAL A 384 -67.59 -47.40 -19.89
CA VAL A 384 -67.93 -48.06 -21.16
C VAL A 384 -69.43 -47.91 -21.36
N GLY A 385 -69.82 -46.97 -22.21
CA GLY A 385 -71.20 -46.69 -22.60
C GLY A 385 -71.65 -47.59 -23.75
N GLY A 386 -72.73 -48.35 -23.56
CA GLY A 386 -73.37 -49.14 -24.61
C GLY A 386 -74.65 -48.47 -25.10
N HIS A 387 -74.82 -48.33 -26.41
CA HIS A 387 -76.01 -47.73 -27.01
C HIS A 387 -76.64 -48.66 -28.07
N THR A 388 -77.96 -48.57 -28.20
CA THR A 388 -78.73 -49.26 -29.24
C THR A 388 -79.47 -48.26 -30.11
N ASP A 389 -80.00 -48.75 -31.23
CA ASP A 389 -81.06 -48.02 -31.93
C ASP A 389 -82.43 -48.25 -31.25
N SER A 390 -83.45 -47.60 -31.79
CA SER A 390 -84.85 -47.68 -31.33
C SER A 390 -85.60 -48.96 -31.69
N THR A 391 -84.94 -49.98 -32.26
CA THR A 391 -85.60 -51.21 -32.71
C THR A 391 -85.74 -52.18 -31.53
N GLY A 392 -86.98 -52.56 -31.21
CA GLY A 392 -87.28 -53.46 -30.10
C GLY A 392 -87.94 -52.72 -28.92
N SER A 393 -88.04 -53.39 -27.76
CA SER A 393 -88.57 -52.74 -26.55
C SER A 393 -87.47 -51.98 -25.81
N GLN A 394 -87.81 -50.82 -25.25
CA GLN A 394 -86.89 -50.01 -24.46
C GLN A 394 -86.19 -50.83 -23.35
N ALA A 395 -86.94 -51.66 -22.61
CA ALA A 395 -86.39 -52.54 -21.59
C ALA A 395 -85.42 -53.60 -22.16
N GLY A 396 -85.72 -54.12 -23.35
CA GLY A 396 -84.83 -55.03 -24.07
C GLY A 396 -83.52 -54.34 -24.50
N ASN A 397 -83.64 -53.12 -25.02
CA ASN A 397 -82.52 -52.28 -25.46
C ASN A 397 -81.61 -51.87 -24.30
N ARG A 398 -82.16 -51.53 -23.14
CA ARG A 398 -81.38 -51.28 -21.90
C ARG A 398 -80.61 -52.53 -21.45
N ARG A 399 -81.24 -53.70 -21.41
CA ARG A 399 -80.54 -54.95 -21.04
C ARG A 399 -79.46 -55.35 -22.06
N LEU A 400 -79.74 -55.17 -23.35
CA LEU A 400 -78.79 -55.53 -24.41
C LEU A 400 -77.56 -54.62 -24.41
N SER A 401 -77.76 -53.31 -24.32
CA SER A 401 -76.66 -52.34 -24.22
C SER A 401 -75.80 -52.55 -22.98
N GLN A 402 -76.40 -52.86 -21.82
CA GLN A 402 -75.67 -53.15 -20.58
C GLN A 402 -74.73 -54.35 -20.75
N ARG A 403 -75.26 -55.48 -21.25
CA ARG A 403 -74.43 -56.68 -21.51
C ARG A 403 -73.32 -56.42 -22.53
N ARG A 404 -73.58 -55.56 -23.53
CA ARG A 404 -72.58 -55.17 -24.53
C ARG A 404 -71.45 -54.34 -23.92
N ALA A 405 -71.80 -53.36 -23.09
CA ALA A 405 -70.83 -52.59 -22.33
C ALA A 405 -69.98 -53.50 -21.42
N GLU A 406 -70.61 -54.47 -20.75
CA GLU A 406 -69.93 -55.46 -19.90
C GLU A 406 -68.99 -56.37 -20.70
N SER A 407 -69.39 -56.81 -21.90
CA SER A 407 -68.52 -57.58 -22.80
C SER A 407 -67.28 -56.80 -23.22
N VAL A 408 -67.45 -55.51 -23.56
CA VAL A 408 -66.32 -54.64 -23.91
C VAL A 408 -65.42 -54.42 -22.71
N ARG A 409 -65.99 -54.08 -21.54
CA ARG A 409 -65.24 -53.97 -20.28
C ARG A 409 -64.44 -55.23 -19.99
N SER A 410 -65.07 -56.39 -20.04
CA SER A 410 -64.42 -57.68 -19.75
C SER A 410 -63.29 -57.96 -20.73
N TYR A 411 -63.48 -57.60 -22.00
CA TYR A 411 -62.42 -57.71 -23.00
C TYR A 411 -61.24 -56.78 -22.69
N LEU A 412 -61.49 -55.51 -22.39
CA LEU A 412 -60.42 -54.56 -22.01
C LEU A 412 -59.67 -55.03 -20.76
N VAL A 413 -60.36 -55.60 -19.76
CA VAL A 413 -59.74 -56.22 -18.58
C VAL A 413 -58.85 -57.39 -18.97
N SER A 414 -59.31 -58.27 -19.87
CA SER A 414 -58.52 -59.39 -20.36
C SER A 414 -57.23 -58.96 -21.10
N LYS A 415 -57.17 -57.71 -21.56
CA LYS A 415 -56.03 -57.09 -22.24
C LYS A 415 -55.13 -56.26 -21.31
N GLY A 416 -55.39 -56.29 -20.00
CA GLY A 416 -54.51 -55.71 -18.97
C GLY A 416 -55.01 -54.41 -18.34
N VAL A 417 -56.18 -53.89 -18.72
CA VAL A 417 -56.75 -52.70 -18.07
C VAL A 417 -57.34 -53.08 -16.71
N ARG A 418 -56.95 -52.40 -15.62
CA ARG A 418 -57.44 -52.73 -14.27
C ARG A 418 -58.96 -52.62 -14.19
N ALA A 419 -59.62 -53.67 -13.72
CA ALA A 419 -61.08 -53.75 -13.65
C ALA A 419 -61.73 -52.66 -12.76
N SER A 420 -61.01 -52.17 -11.74
CA SER A 420 -61.46 -51.09 -10.86
C SER A 420 -61.60 -49.74 -11.55
N ARG A 421 -60.94 -49.56 -12.69
CA ARG A 421 -60.96 -48.32 -13.49
C ARG A 421 -62.06 -48.29 -14.53
N LEU A 422 -62.78 -49.40 -14.72
CA LEU A 422 -63.78 -49.54 -15.76
C LEU A 422 -65.17 -49.75 -15.16
N THR A 423 -66.12 -48.90 -15.53
CA THR A 423 -67.54 -49.06 -15.22
C THR A 423 -68.30 -49.33 -16.52
N ALA A 424 -69.23 -50.27 -16.54
CA ALA A 424 -70.03 -50.58 -17.73
C ALA A 424 -71.46 -50.08 -17.56
N LYS A 425 -71.97 -49.31 -18.52
CA LYS A 425 -73.32 -48.72 -18.46
C LYS A 425 -74.05 -48.84 -19.79
N GLY A 426 -75.24 -49.44 -19.74
CA GLY A 426 -76.14 -49.58 -20.87
C GLY A 426 -77.16 -48.44 -20.91
N TYR A 427 -77.06 -47.60 -21.93
CA TYR A 427 -77.98 -46.49 -22.16
C TYR A 427 -79.21 -46.92 -22.98
N GLY A 428 -79.13 -48.03 -23.71
CA GLY A 428 -80.17 -48.44 -24.65
C GLY A 428 -80.34 -47.39 -25.74
N GLU A 429 -81.59 -46.99 -26.01
CA GLU A 429 -81.93 -46.00 -27.03
C GLU A 429 -82.07 -44.57 -26.49
N SER A 430 -81.76 -44.31 -25.20
CA SER A 430 -82.04 -43.02 -24.55
C SER A 430 -81.11 -41.88 -24.97
N GLU A 431 -79.97 -42.20 -25.58
CA GLU A 431 -78.96 -41.22 -26.00
C GLU A 431 -78.59 -41.43 -27.49
N PRO A 432 -79.48 -41.04 -28.41
CA PRO A 432 -79.23 -41.12 -29.84
C PRO A 432 -78.29 -40.00 -30.30
N VAL A 433 -77.34 -40.33 -31.15
CA VAL A 433 -76.44 -39.36 -31.83
C VAL A 433 -76.87 -39.08 -33.26
N ALA A 434 -77.85 -39.82 -33.77
CA ALA A 434 -78.41 -39.67 -35.10
C ALA A 434 -79.89 -40.06 -35.13
N SER A 435 -80.58 -39.70 -36.22
CA SER A 435 -82.00 -40.02 -36.40
C SER A 435 -82.25 -41.53 -36.42
N ASN A 436 -83.17 -41.99 -35.59
CA ASN A 436 -83.63 -43.39 -35.57
C ASN A 436 -84.54 -43.74 -36.75
N ALA A 437 -84.94 -42.76 -37.57
CA ALA A 437 -85.79 -42.99 -38.73
C ALA A 437 -85.03 -43.64 -39.90
N THR A 438 -83.71 -43.40 -40.02
CA THR A 438 -82.91 -43.87 -41.15
C THR A 438 -82.06 -45.08 -40.78
N ARG A 439 -81.78 -45.96 -41.75
CA ARG A 439 -80.89 -47.11 -41.55
C ARG A 439 -79.49 -46.68 -41.09
N GLN A 440 -78.99 -45.59 -41.67
CA GLN A 440 -77.68 -45.01 -41.33
C GLN A 440 -77.66 -44.47 -39.90
N GLY A 441 -78.67 -43.71 -39.50
CA GLY A 441 -78.73 -43.15 -38.14
C GLY A 441 -78.92 -44.24 -37.07
N LYS A 442 -79.71 -45.28 -37.35
CA LYS A 442 -79.75 -46.48 -36.49
C LYS A 442 -78.37 -47.14 -36.37
N ALA A 443 -77.60 -47.22 -37.46
CA ALA A 443 -76.24 -47.77 -37.41
C ALA A 443 -75.28 -46.91 -36.58
N GLN A 444 -75.40 -45.59 -36.65
CA GLN A 444 -74.62 -44.67 -35.81
C GLN A 444 -75.02 -44.76 -34.33
N ASN A 445 -76.31 -44.94 -34.02
CA ASN A 445 -76.78 -45.09 -32.64
C ASN A 445 -76.33 -46.39 -31.98
N ARG A 446 -76.14 -47.47 -32.75
CA ARG A 446 -75.56 -48.73 -32.28
C ARG A 446 -74.04 -48.59 -32.12
N ARG A 447 -73.61 -48.05 -30.97
CA ARG A 447 -72.21 -47.73 -30.71
C ARG A 447 -71.77 -48.08 -29.30
N VAL A 448 -70.47 -48.06 -29.12
CA VAL A 448 -69.80 -48.13 -27.82
C VAL A 448 -68.96 -46.88 -27.66
N GLU A 449 -69.08 -46.24 -26.51
CA GLU A 449 -68.32 -45.05 -26.15
C GLU A 449 -67.47 -45.33 -24.90
N LEU A 450 -66.32 -44.70 -24.83
CA LEU A 450 -65.49 -44.62 -23.63
C LEU A 450 -65.58 -43.19 -23.12
N LYS A 451 -66.25 -42.99 -21.99
CA LYS A 451 -66.35 -41.69 -21.32
C LYS A 451 -65.30 -41.63 -20.22
N ILE A 452 -64.47 -40.60 -20.24
CA ILE A 452 -63.47 -40.38 -19.19
C ILE A 452 -64.20 -39.81 -17.97
N LEU A 453 -64.00 -40.45 -16.81
CA LEU A 453 -64.53 -40.05 -15.52
C LEU A 453 -63.41 -39.39 -14.71
N ARG A 454 -63.75 -38.35 -13.94
CA ARG A 454 -62.84 -37.75 -12.96
C ARG A 454 -62.54 -38.73 -11.81
#